data_AF-A0A9Y3R3H3-F1
#
_entry.id   AF-A0A9Y3R3H3-F1
#
_cell.length_a   1.000
_cell.length_b   1.000
_cell.length_c   1.000
_cell.angle_alpha   90.00
_cell.angle_beta   90.00
_cell.angle_gamma   90.00
#
_symmetry.space_group_name_H-M   'P 1'
#
loop_
_entity.id
_entity.type
_entity.pdbx_description
1 polymer ?
#
loop_
_entity_poly.entity_id
_entity_poly.type
_entity_poly.pdbx_seq_one_letter_code
_entity_poly.pdbx_strand_id
1 'polypeptide(L)'
;MTFPLRRSTSEPQLKGIVTRLSSRQGFQLQMQPDGTIDGTKDEDSTYAVFNLIPVGLRVVAIQGVQTKLYLAMNNEGFLYTSEHFTPECKFKESVFENYYVTYSSMLYRQQASGRAWYLGLNKEGGIMKGNHVKKNKPAAHFIPKPLKVAMYREPSLHDLTELSRSGSGTPTKSRSASALLNGGGKTPSNNDLS
;
A
#
# COMPACT_ATOMS: atom_id res chain seq x y z
N MET A 1 -16.16 43.58 17.57
CA MET A 1 -15.92 42.62 16.48
C MET A 1 -15.04 41.52 17.05
N THR A 2 -15.58 40.33 17.28
CA THR A 2 -14.86 39.21 17.91
C THR A 2 -14.26 38.36 16.80
N PHE A 3 -12.93 38.38 16.66
CA PHE A 3 -12.24 37.49 15.73
C PHE A 3 -12.44 36.04 16.22
N PRO A 4 -12.80 35.08 15.34
CA PRO A 4 -12.89 33.69 15.76
C PRO A 4 -11.50 33.20 16.20
N LEU A 5 -11.43 32.68 17.43
CA LEU A 5 -10.25 32.02 17.98
C LEU A 5 -9.77 30.96 16.99
N ARG A 6 -8.51 31.10 16.56
CA ARG A 6 -7.79 30.10 15.76
C ARG A 6 -7.85 28.78 16.54
N ARG A 7 -8.67 27.82 16.07
CA ARG A 7 -8.77 26.47 16.69
C ARG A 7 -7.36 25.92 16.84
N SER A 8 -7.01 25.49 18.06
CA SER A 8 -5.71 24.84 18.29
C SER A 8 -5.62 23.61 17.39
N THR A 9 -4.47 23.39 16.75
CA THR A 9 -4.19 22.25 15.87
C THR A 9 -4.17 20.90 16.59
N SER A 10 -4.58 20.84 17.87
CA SER A 10 -4.47 19.66 18.72
C SER A 10 -5.74 18.80 18.80
N GLU A 11 -6.90 19.33 18.40
CA GLU A 11 -8.16 18.58 18.42
C GLU A 11 -8.37 17.75 17.14
N PRO A 12 -8.84 16.48 17.25
CA PRO A 12 -9.20 15.68 16.09
C PRO A 12 -10.30 16.36 15.24
N GLN A 13 -9.97 16.71 14.00
CA GLN A 13 -10.85 17.45 13.10
C GLN A 13 -11.30 16.66 11.87
N LEU A 14 -10.58 15.58 11.52
CA LEU A 14 -10.86 14.78 10.33
C LEU A 14 -11.80 13.63 10.69
N LYS A 15 -12.97 13.60 10.05
CA LYS A 15 -13.95 12.52 10.20
C LYS A 15 -13.65 11.40 9.21
N GLY A 16 -12.95 10.36 9.67
CA GLY A 16 -12.67 9.16 8.88
C GLY A 16 -13.43 7.94 9.38
N ILE A 17 -12.99 6.76 8.95
CA ILE A 17 -13.56 5.48 9.38
C ILE A 17 -12.46 4.50 9.81
N VAL A 18 -12.84 3.58 10.68
CA VAL A 18 -12.13 2.32 10.89
C VAL A 18 -12.84 1.27 10.04
N THR A 19 -12.11 0.57 9.18
CA THR A 19 -12.69 -0.29 8.15
C THR A 19 -11.81 -1.51 7.87
N ARG A 20 -12.41 -2.58 7.36
CA ARG A 20 -11.69 -3.62 6.60
C ARG A 20 -11.77 -3.29 5.11
N LEU A 21 -10.77 -3.68 4.32
CA LEU A 21 -10.77 -3.50 2.86
C LEU A 21 -10.86 -4.87 2.17
N SER A 22 -12.07 -5.25 1.76
CA SER A 22 -12.33 -6.54 1.11
C SER A 22 -12.01 -6.45 -0.37
N SER A 23 -10.99 -7.16 -0.84
CA SER A 23 -10.66 -7.28 -2.26
C SER A 23 -11.68 -8.13 -3.00
N ARG A 24 -12.01 -7.76 -4.24
CA ARG A 24 -12.82 -8.58 -5.17
C ARG A 24 -12.17 -9.94 -5.44
N GLN A 25 -10.88 -10.08 -5.18
CA GLN A 25 -10.13 -11.33 -5.32
C GLN A 25 -10.44 -12.36 -4.21
N GLY A 26 -11.26 -12.01 -3.22
CA GLY A 26 -11.68 -12.93 -2.15
C GLY A 26 -10.80 -12.90 -0.89
N PHE A 27 -10.09 -11.80 -0.68
CA PHE A 27 -9.20 -11.59 0.48
C PHE A 27 -9.50 -10.27 1.17
N GLN A 28 -9.26 -10.19 2.47
CA GLN A 28 -9.14 -8.91 3.18
C GLN A 28 -7.69 -8.43 3.05
N LEU A 29 -7.47 -7.17 2.71
CA LEU A 29 -6.14 -6.58 2.81
C LEU A 29 -5.67 -6.68 4.27
N GLN A 30 -4.40 -6.99 4.50
CA GLN A 30 -3.80 -6.96 5.83
C GLN A 30 -2.42 -6.30 5.81
N MET A 31 -1.99 -5.84 6.98
CA MET A 31 -0.68 -5.26 7.22
C MET A 31 -0.09 -5.87 8.49
N GLN A 32 0.93 -6.71 8.31
CA GLN A 32 1.56 -7.48 9.37
C GLN A 32 2.57 -6.62 10.18
N PRO A 33 2.95 -7.04 11.40
CA PRO A 33 3.90 -6.30 12.24
C PRO A 33 5.28 -6.07 11.62
N ASP A 34 5.72 -6.97 10.74
CA ASP A 34 6.98 -6.87 9.99
C ASP A 34 6.91 -5.88 8.81
N GLY A 35 5.74 -5.25 8.60
CA GLY A 35 5.49 -4.33 7.50
C GLY A 35 5.02 -5.01 6.20
N THR A 36 4.88 -6.34 6.19
CA THR A 36 4.38 -7.09 5.02
C THR A 36 2.91 -6.74 4.73
N ILE A 37 2.60 -6.53 3.45
CA ILE A 37 1.25 -6.23 2.95
C ILE A 37 0.84 -7.37 2.01
N ASP A 38 -0.31 -7.98 2.31
CA ASP A 38 -0.88 -9.07 1.54
C ASP A 38 -2.39 -9.19 1.79
N GLY A 39 -3.00 -10.25 1.28
CA GLY A 39 -4.41 -10.58 1.46
C GLY A 39 -4.56 -11.81 2.34
N THR A 40 -5.46 -11.74 3.33
CA THR A 40 -5.83 -12.87 4.19
C THR A 40 -7.28 -13.30 3.98
N LYS A 41 -7.55 -14.57 4.26
CA LYS A 41 -8.91 -15.12 4.37
C LYS A 41 -9.40 -15.19 5.81
N ASP A 42 -8.53 -14.92 6.78
CA ASP A 42 -8.90 -14.82 8.19
C ASP A 42 -9.71 -13.53 8.39
N GLU A 43 -11.02 -13.70 8.63
CA GLU A 43 -11.92 -12.57 8.82
C GLU A 43 -11.75 -11.86 10.17
N ASP A 44 -11.15 -12.54 11.14
CA ASP A 44 -10.94 -12.05 12.50
C ASP A 44 -9.57 -11.41 12.70
N SER A 45 -8.68 -11.50 11.69
CA SER A 45 -7.36 -10.87 11.72
C SER A 45 -7.44 -9.40 12.11
N THR A 46 -6.76 -9.05 13.21
CA THR A 46 -6.65 -7.68 13.71
C THR A 46 -5.77 -6.80 12.81
N TYR A 47 -4.89 -7.43 12.03
CA TYR A 47 -4.00 -6.80 11.04
C TYR A 47 -4.72 -6.40 9.75
N ALA A 48 -5.97 -6.84 9.55
CA ALA A 48 -6.81 -6.46 8.42
C ALA A 48 -7.73 -5.25 8.70
N VAL A 49 -7.48 -4.54 9.81
CA VAL A 49 -8.24 -3.34 10.20
C VAL A 49 -7.42 -2.08 9.95
N PHE A 50 -8.01 -1.12 9.23
CA PHE A 50 -7.36 0.12 8.81
C PHE A 50 -8.13 1.36 9.25
N ASN A 51 -7.38 2.42 9.55
CA ASN A 51 -7.88 3.78 9.56
C ASN A 51 -7.88 4.31 8.12
N LEU A 52 -9.06 4.67 7.61
CA LEU A 52 -9.21 5.42 6.37
C LEU A 52 -9.39 6.90 6.73
N ILE A 53 -8.31 7.67 6.59
CA ILE A 53 -8.24 9.06 7.06
C ILE A 53 -8.36 10.00 5.85
N PRO A 54 -9.38 10.86 5.76
CA PRO A 54 -9.50 11.78 4.64
C PRO A 54 -8.45 12.90 4.79
N VAL A 55 -7.55 12.99 3.81
CA VAL A 55 -6.45 13.98 3.77
C VAL A 55 -6.59 14.94 2.57
N GLY A 56 -7.76 14.94 1.93
CA GLY A 56 -8.11 15.80 0.81
C GLY A 56 -9.42 15.35 0.16
N LEU A 57 -9.90 16.11 -0.82
CA LEU A 57 -11.10 15.75 -1.57
C LEU A 57 -10.88 14.44 -2.33
N ARG A 58 -11.55 13.36 -1.89
CA ARG A 58 -11.37 12.00 -2.44
C ARG A 58 -9.94 11.49 -2.32
N VAL A 59 -9.20 11.97 -1.32
CA VAL A 59 -7.83 11.50 -1.04
C VAL A 59 -7.80 10.99 0.39
N VAL A 60 -7.31 9.78 0.55
CA VAL A 60 -7.21 9.10 1.84
C VAL A 60 -5.77 8.69 2.13
N ALA A 61 -5.43 8.71 3.41
CA ALA A 61 -4.34 7.91 3.96
C ALA A 61 -4.92 6.60 4.48
N ILE A 62 -4.20 5.50 4.25
CA ILE A 62 -4.58 4.16 4.72
C ILE A 62 -3.54 3.74 5.75
N GLN A 63 -3.95 3.60 7.02
CA GLN A 63 -3.05 3.28 8.12
C GLN A 63 -3.50 1.99 8.81
N GLY A 64 -2.58 1.06 9.08
CA GLY A 64 -2.88 -0.13 9.87
C GLY A 64 -3.25 0.26 11.31
N VAL A 65 -4.38 -0.22 11.83
CA VAL A 65 -4.80 0.10 13.20
C VAL A 65 -3.81 -0.47 14.21
N GLN A 66 -3.36 -1.71 13.99
CA GLN A 66 -2.48 -2.41 14.92
C GLN A 66 -1.02 -1.92 14.83
N THR A 67 -0.52 -1.74 13.61
CA THR A 67 0.90 -1.40 13.35
C THR A 67 1.18 0.10 13.39
N LYS A 68 0.16 0.95 13.21
CA LYS A 68 0.26 2.41 13.01
C LYS A 68 1.04 2.84 11.77
N LEU A 69 1.48 1.91 10.93
CA LEU A 69 2.15 2.20 9.67
C LEU A 69 1.16 2.64 8.60
N TYR A 70 1.57 3.58 7.77
CA TYR A 70 0.86 4.00 6.57
C TYR A 70 1.20 3.09 5.40
N LEU A 71 0.21 2.73 4.60
CA LEU A 71 0.44 2.22 3.26
C LEU A 71 1.00 3.36 2.39
N ALA A 72 2.00 3.06 1.57
CA ALA A 72 2.61 4.00 0.65
C ALA A 72 2.96 3.33 -0.68
N MET A 73 3.13 4.11 -1.75
CA MET A 73 3.56 3.63 -3.06
C MET A 73 4.73 4.47 -3.56
N ASN A 74 5.86 3.84 -3.88
CA ASN A 74 7.04 4.55 -4.36
C ASN A 74 7.01 4.83 -5.88
N ASN A 75 8.00 5.59 -6.35
CA ASN A 75 8.17 5.98 -7.75
C ASN A 75 8.41 4.82 -8.73
N GLU A 76 8.76 3.63 -8.23
CA GLU A 76 8.83 2.42 -9.03
C GLU A 76 7.49 1.70 -9.11
N GLY A 77 6.56 2.00 -8.20
CA GLY A 77 5.23 1.41 -8.11
C GLY A 77 5.15 0.27 -7.10
N PHE A 78 6.17 0.06 -6.28
CA PHE A 78 6.10 -0.89 -5.17
C PHE A 78 5.29 -0.30 -4.02
N LEU A 79 4.42 -1.13 -3.45
CA LEU A 79 3.71 -0.81 -2.22
C LEU A 79 4.61 -1.17 -1.04
N TYR A 80 4.64 -0.31 -0.04
CA TYR A 80 5.43 -0.50 1.16
C TYR A 80 4.73 0.17 2.35
N THR A 81 5.28 -0.04 3.54
CA THR A 81 4.80 0.57 4.79
C THR A 81 5.71 1.71 5.23
N SER A 82 5.14 2.79 5.75
CA SER A 82 5.87 3.95 6.24
C SER A 82 5.41 4.35 7.63
N GLU A 83 6.35 4.63 8.53
CA GLU A 83 6.04 5.18 9.86
C GLU A 83 5.55 6.63 9.76
N HIS A 84 6.08 7.38 8.80
CA HIS A 84 5.78 8.79 8.61
C HIS A 84 4.72 8.98 7.52
N PHE A 85 3.85 9.97 7.71
CA PHE A 85 2.93 10.34 6.66
C PHE A 85 3.64 11.20 5.61
N THR A 86 3.80 10.65 4.41
CA THR A 86 4.47 11.31 3.28
C THR A 86 3.51 11.54 2.13
N PRO A 87 3.90 12.30 1.09
CA PRO A 87 3.15 12.38 -0.16
C PRO A 87 2.86 11.02 -0.81
N GLU A 88 3.72 10.00 -0.63
CA GLU A 88 3.53 8.65 -1.15
C GLU A 88 2.43 7.85 -0.42
N CYS A 89 2.03 8.30 0.78
CA CYS A 89 0.93 7.71 1.55
C CYS A 89 -0.47 8.19 1.09
N LYS A 90 -0.53 9.10 0.11
CA LYS A 90 -1.79 9.68 -0.37
C LYS A 90 -2.36 8.88 -1.52
N PHE A 91 -3.53 8.30 -1.31
CA PHE A 91 -4.26 7.56 -2.33
C PHE A 91 -5.53 8.29 -2.72
N LYS A 92 -5.73 8.49 -4.03
CA LYS A 92 -7.01 8.93 -4.57
C LYS A 92 -7.97 7.75 -4.52
N GLU A 93 -9.08 7.91 -3.81
CA GLU A 93 -10.20 6.97 -3.87
C GLU A 93 -11.12 7.31 -5.05
N SER A 94 -11.58 6.28 -5.76
CA SER A 94 -12.50 6.46 -6.87
C SER A 94 -13.43 5.27 -6.99
N VAL A 95 -14.73 5.55 -7.13
CA VAL A 95 -15.75 4.53 -7.37
C VAL A 95 -15.58 3.96 -8.78
N PHE A 96 -15.79 2.66 -8.92
CA PHE A 96 -15.81 1.90 -10.16
C PHE A 96 -17.10 1.08 -10.24
N GLU A 97 -17.81 1.20 -11.38
CA GLU A 97 -19.10 0.53 -11.64
C GLU A 97 -20.13 0.69 -10.51
N ASN A 98 -20.11 1.83 -9.80
CA ASN A 98 -20.99 2.16 -8.67
C ASN A 98 -20.97 1.17 -7.49
N TYR A 99 -19.95 0.30 -7.41
CA TYR A 99 -19.90 -0.75 -6.39
C TYR A 99 -18.52 -0.88 -5.75
N TYR A 100 -17.46 -0.91 -6.56
CA TYR A 100 -16.09 -1.05 -6.05
C TYR A 100 -15.44 0.31 -5.81
N VAL A 101 -14.50 0.35 -4.88
CA VAL A 101 -13.57 1.46 -4.67
C VAL A 101 -12.20 1.04 -5.16
N THR A 102 -11.54 1.95 -5.88
CA THR A 102 -10.15 1.83 -6.33
C THR A 102 -9.32 2.89 -5.62
N TYR A 103 -8.08 2.55 -5.28
CA TYR A 103 -7.13 3.46 -4.63
C TYR A 103 -5.90 3.61 -5.53
N SER A 104 -5.65 4.82 -6.03
CA SER A 104 -4.49 5.09 -6.89
C SER A 104 -3.51 6.06 -6.25
N SER A 105 -2.22 5.92 -6.56
CA SER A 105 -1.21 6.90 -6.14
C SER A 105 -1.61 8.30 -6.60
N MET A 106 -1.45 9.29 -5.70
CA MET A 106 -1.58 10.70 -6.05
C MET A 106 -0.40 11.23 -6.86
N LEU A 107 0.79 10.62 -6.71
CA LEU A 107 2.03 11.06 -7.34
C LEU A 107 2.32 10.34 -8.65
N TYR A 108 2.13 9.02 -8.67
CA TYR A 108 2.71 8.18 -9.71
C TYR A 108 1.68 7.66 -10.70
N ARG A 109 2.05 7.75 -11.98
CA ARG A 109 1.28 7.29 -13.13
C ARG A 109 2.21 6.96 -14.28
N GLN A 110 1.71 6.21 -15.25
CA GLN A 110 2.41 5.98 -16.51
C GLN A 110 2.62 7.32 -17.23
N GLN A 111 3.88 7.68 -17.51
CA GLN A 111 4.23 8.96 -18.12
C GLN A 111 3.55 9.16 -19.50
N ALA A 112 3.64 8.17 -20.38
CA ALA A 112 3.14 8.28 -21.75
C ALA A 112 1.60 8.32 -21.83
N SER A 113 0.89 7.45 -21.12
CA SER A 113 -0.57 7.32 -21.23
C SER A 113 -1.36 8.05 -20.14
N GLY A 114 -0.68 8.62 -19.14
CA GLY A 114 -1.32 9.19 -17.95
C GLY A 114 -2.04 8.17 -17.05
N ARG A 115 -1.96 6.86 -17.36
CA ARG A 115 -2.65 5.81 -16.60
C ARG A 115 -2.16 5.75 -15.16
N ALA A 116 -3.06 5.95 -14.20
CA ALA A 116 -2.73 5.89 -12.78
C ALA A 116 -2.25 4.49 -12.34
N TRP A 117 -1.49 4.45 -11.25
CA TRP A 117 -1.04 3.21 -10.60
C TRP A 117 -1.90 2.94 -9.37
N TYR A 118 -2.27 1.68 -9.15
CA TYR A 118 -3.30 1.31 -8.18
C TYR A 118 -2.78 0.34 -7.14
N LEU A 119 -3.30 0.45 -5.91
CA LEU A 119 -3.29 -0.65 -4.95
C LEU A 119 -4.04 -1.84 -5.56
N GLY A 120 -3.50 -3.05 -5.42
CA GLY A 120 -4.21 -4.25 -5.82
C GLY A 120 -3.57 -5.55 -5.37
N LEU A 121 -4.39 -6.59 -5.28
CA LEU A 121 -3.98 -7.95 -4.96
C LEU A 121 -4.15 -8.85 -6.20
N ASN A 122 -3.29 -9.86 -6.34
CA ASN A 122 -3.42 -10.89 -7.37
C ASN A 122 -4.48 -11.94 -6.97
N LYS A 123 -4.58 -13.07 -7.68
CA LYS A 123 -5.58 -14.11 -7.40
C LYS A 123 -5.22 -14.97 -6.19
N GLU A 124 -3.95 -14.94 -5.80
CA GLU A 124 -3.35 -15.67 -4.70
C GLU A 124 -3.31 -14.85 -3.41
N GLY A 125 -3.79 -13.59 -3.43
CA GLY A 125 -3.75 -12.67 -2.29
C GLY A 125 -2.43 -11.90 -2.14
N GLY A 126 -1.48 -12.08 -3.04
CA GLY A 126 -0.22 -11.33 -3.04
C GLY A 126 -0.37 -9.89 -3.53
N ILE A 127 0.36 -8.96 -2.90
CA ILE A 127 0.41 -7.56 -3.31
C ILE A 127 1.01 -7.41 -4.70
N MET A 128 0.42 -6.55 -5.53
CA MET A 128 0.87 -6.29 -6.90
C MET A 128 1.56 -4.93 -7.00
N LYS A 129 2.56 -4.85 -7.89
CA LYS A 129 3.18 -3.59 -8.29
C LYS A 129 2.14 -2.67 -8.95
N GLY A 130 2.05 -1.42 -8.53
CA GLY A 130 0.96 -0.51 -8.85
C GLY A 130 0.80 -0.20 -10.33
N ASN A 131 1.89 -0.20 -11.11
CA ASN A 131 1.86 -0.02 -12.56
C ASN A 131 1.26 -1.23 -13.31
N HIS A 132 1.23 -2.41 -12.68
CA HIS A 132 0.64 -3.65 -13.21
C HIS A 132 -0.84 -3.79 -12.88
N VAL A 133 -1.34 -3.02 -11.91
CA VAL A 133 -2.75 -2.99 -11.55
C VAL A 133 -3.50 -2.01 -12.46
N LYS A 134 -4.63 -2.46 -13.03
CA LYS A 134 -5.47 -1.67 -13.94
C LYS A 134 -6.83 -1.40 -13.32
N LYS A 135 -7.34 -0.18 -13.46
CA LYS A 135 -8.63 0.26 -12.88
C LYS A 135 -9.80 -0.67 -13.17
N ASN A 136 -9.86 -1.24 -14.37
CA ASN A 136 -10.94 -2.11 -14.83
C ASN A 136 -10.69 -3.60 -14.59
N LYS A 137 -9.69 -3.96 -13.78
CA LYS A 137 -9.36 -5.34 -13.44
C LYS A 137 -9.71 -5.61 -11.99
N PRO A 138 -10.26 -6.80 -11.67
CA PRO A 138 -10.63 -7.20 -10.31
C PRO A 138 -9.55 -6.97 -9.24
N ALA A 139 -8.28 -7.08 -9.60
CA ALA A 139 -7.15 -6.80 -8.72
C ALA A 139 -7.21 -5.41 -8.04
N ALA A 140 -7.77 -4.40 -8.72
CA ALA A 140 -7.85 -3.02 -8.22
C ALA A 140 -9.08 -2.76 -7.34
N HIS A 141 -10.00 -3.71 -7.25
CA HIS A 141 -11.35 -3.49 -6.74
C HIS A 141 -11.46 -3.90 -5.29
N PHE A 142 -11.80 -2.94 -4.43
CA PHE A 142 -12.02 -3.15 -3.00
C PHE A 142 -13.42 -2.71 -2.59
N ILE A 143 -13.94 -3.33 -1.55
CA ILE A 143 -15.17 -2.94 -0.86
C ILE A 143 -14.75 -2.58 0.57
N PRO A 144 -14.83 -1.30 0.96
CA PRO A 144 -14.72 -0.91 2.36
C PRO A 144 -15.85 -1.56 3.14
N LYS A 145 -15.52 -2.24 4.24
CA LYS A 145 -16.47 -2.76 5.23
C LYS A 145 -16.28 -1.94 6.52
N PRO A 146 -16.98 -0.79 6.67
CA PRO A 146 -16.80 0.10 7.81
C PRO A 146 -17.19 -0.60 9.11
N LEU A 147 -16.38 -0.41 10.15
CA LEU A 147 -16.63 -0.91 11.49
C LEU A 147 -17.17 0.21 12.40
N LYS A 148 -16.56 1.40 12.32
CA LYS A 148 -17.01 2.60 13.04
C LYS A 148 -16.48 3.88 12.39
N VAL A 149 -17.15 4.98 12.67
CA VAL A 149 -16.63 6.32 12.39
C VAL A 149 -15.63 6.71 13.50
N ALA A 150 -14.58 7.43 13.14
CA ALA A 150 -13.59 7.92 14.09
C ALA A 150 -13.10 9.33 13.71
N MET A 151 -12.72 10.10 14.72
CA MET A 151 -12.11 11.41 14.54
C MET A 151 -10.59 11.27 14.61
N TYR A 152 -9.90 11.84 13.62
CA TYR A 152 -8.44 11.81 13.51
C TYR A 152 -7.89 13.22 13.56
N ARG A 153 -6.68 13.34 14.13
CA ARG A 153 -5.83 14.50 13.90
C ARG A 153 -5.31 14.46 12.46
N GLU A 154 -5.06 15.63 11.91
CA GLU A 154 -4.41 15.70 10.61
C GLU A 154 -2.97 15.17 10.71
N PRO A 155 -2.59 14.16 9.93
CA PRO A 155 -1.23 13.64 9.98
C PRO A 155 -0.22 14.68 9.51
N SER A 156 0.89 14.83 10.24
CA SER A 156 1.97 15.74 9.87
C SER A 156 2.69 15.24 8.62
N LEU A 157 2.69 16.06 7.56
CA LEU A 157 3.33 15.72 6.30
C LEU A 157 4.86 15.83 6.43
N HIS A 158 5.57 14.74 6.10
CA HIS A 158 7.04 14.69 6.06
C HIS A 158 7.54 14.61 4.62
N ASP A 159 8.69 15.23 4.36
CA ASP A 159 9.33 15.22 3.05
C ASP A 159 10.05 13.88 2.78
N LEU A 160 10.00 13.43 1.53
CA LEU A 160 10.63 12.17 1.11
C LEU A 160 12.15 12.18 1.27
N THR A 161 12.78 13.36 1.13
CA THR A 161 14.24 13.54 1.21
C THR A 161 14.80 13.46 2.63
N GLU A 162 13.95 13.65 3.64
CA GLU A 162 14.37 13.56 5.04
C GLU A 162 14.43 12.10 5.52
N LEU A 163 13.63 11.22 4.91
CA LEU A 163 13.52 9.81 5.29
C LEU A 163 14.59 8.91 4.66
N SER A 164 15.11 9.28 3.49
CA SER A 164 16.23 8.56 2.86
C SER A 164 17.52 8.61 3.67
N ARG A 165 17.60 9.48 4.68
CA ARG A 165 18.72 9.57 5.62
C ARG A 165 18.59 8.61 6.82
N SER A 166 17.44 7.96 7.03
CA SER A 166 17.13 7.29 8.30
C SER A 166 16.77 5.81 8.27
N GLY A 167 16.62 5.12 7.12
CA GLY A 167 16.33 3.68 7.21
C GLY A 167 16.14 2.92 5.91
N SER A 168 17.06 2.00 5.66
CA SER A 168 17.01 0.94 4.66
C SER A 168 15.80 0.01 4.88
N GLY A 169 14.69 0.24 4.17
CA GLY A 169 13.64 -0.75 3.97
C GLY A 169 14.00 -1.67 2.81
N THR A 170 14.39 -2.91 3.10
CA THR A 170 14.72 -3.92 2.09
C THR A 170 13.53 -4.16 1.14
N PRO A 171 13.72 -4.16 -0.18
CA PRO A 171 12.68 -4.58 -1.11
C PRO A 171 12.31 -6.04 -0.82
N THR A 172 11.03 -6.34 -0.64
CA THR A 172 10.50 -7.71 -0.63
C THR A 172 10.87 -8.39 -1.95
N LYS A 173 11.97 -9.15 -1.95
CA LYS A 173 12.41 -9.95 -3.09
C LYS A 173 11.43 -11.10 -3.30
N SER A 174 10.52 -10.94 -4.26
CA SER A 174 9.90 -12.07 -4.92
C SER A 174 10.99 -12.86 -5.65
N ARG A 175 11.30 -14.07 -5.17
CA ARG A 175 12.13 -15.03 -5.90
C ARG A 175 11.37 -15.47 -7.16
N SER A 176 11.93 -15.18 -8.33
CA SER A 176 11.60 -15.88 -9.58
C SER A 176 12.80 -15.88 -10.51
N ALA A 177 13.40 -17.07 -10.60
CA ALA A 177 14.06 -17.73 -11.73
C ALA A 177 15.09 -17.00 -12.64
N SER A 178 16.17 -17.75 -12.89
CA SER A 178 16.96 -17.79 -14.14
C SER A 178 18.08 -16.77 -14.35
N ALA A 179 19.33 -17.24 -14.23
CA ALA A 179 20.45 -16.78 -15.03
C ALA A 179 21.43 -17.94 -15.27
N LEU A 180 21.46 -18.41 -16.53
CA LEU A 180 22.52 -19.22 -17.10
C LEU A 180 23.74 -18.33 -17.41
N LEU A 181 24.91 -19.00 -17.52
CA LEU A 181 26.21 -18.55 -18.05
C LEU A 181 27.02 -17.69 -17.04
N ASN A 182 28.28 -17.98 -16.71
CA ASN A 182 29.38 -18.37 -17.59
C ASN A 182 30.59 -18.85 -16.76
N GLY A 183 31.38 -19.78 -17.31
CA GLY A 183 32.85 -19.78 -17.16
C GLY A 183 33.51 -20.63 -16.07
N GLY A 184 34.25 -21.66 -16.51
CA GLY A 184 35.65 -21.80 -16.10
C GLY A 184 36.05 -22.97 -15.22
N GLY A 185 36.44 -24.08 -15.87
CA GLY A 185 37.67 -24.82 -15.54
C GLY A 185 37.68 -25.74 -14.32
N LYS A 186 37.78 -27.05 -14.56
CA LYS A 186 38.93 -27.91 -14.21
C LYS A 186 38.55 -29.38 -14.39
N THR A 187 39.36 -30.09 -15.17
CA THR A 187 39.47 -31.56 -15.12
C THR A 187 39.95 -32.00 -13.73
N PRO A 188 39.57 -33.19 -13.28
CA PRO A 188 40.59 -34.23 -13.20
C PRO A 188 40.13 -35.59 -13.72
N SER A 189 41.17 -36.36 -13.99
CA SER A 189 41.29 -37.73 -14.49
C SER A 189 40.68 -38.84 -13.61
N ASN A 190 40.37 -39.94 -14.29
CA ASN A 190 40.42 -41.36 -13.88
C ASN A 190 39.34 -41.87 -12.90
N ASN A 191 38.49 -42.82 -13.33
CA ASN A 191 38.82 -44.25 -13.45
C ASN A 191 37.64 -45.06 -14.02
N ASP A 192 38.01 -46.21 -14.59
CA ASP A 192 37.24 -47.27 -15.22
C ASP A 192 36.00 -47.78 -14.45
N LEU A 193 35.03 -48.36 -15.15
CA LEU A 193 34.66 -49.79 -15.05
C LEU A 193 33.48 -50.13 -15.97
N SER A 194 33.78 -51.02 -16.92
CA SER A 194 32.93 -52.05 -17.56
C SER A 194 31.75 -51.64 -18.44
#